data_AF-A0A529SUN9-F1
#
_entry.id   AF-A0A529SUN9-F1
#
_cell.length_a   1.000
_cell.length_b   1.000
_cell.length_c   1.000
_cell.angle_alpha   90.00
_cell.angle_beta   90.00
_cell.angle_gamma   90.00
#
_symmetry.space_group_name_H-M   'P 1'
#
loop_
_entity.id
_entity.type
_entity.pdbx_description
1 polymer ?
#
loop_
_entity_poly.entity_id
_entity_poly.type
_entity_poly.pdbx_seq_one_letter_code
_entity_poly.pdbx_strand_id
1 'polypeptide(L)'
;TSKTVDVKKSHVGLTFIRESTIHDKSFTERAPKLGGLIEFYRSPARVQWSPTGTNVPDYPKLAQLWWQAIGDASSGAKTAQEAMDSLCAEQEKVMSRIEKSGVQGDIGPKMAEEHDLAYWNADAVKKGNLAPQLKIENEKEKPITINYDELVKSWQK
;
A
#
# COMPACT_ATOMS: atom_id res chain seq x y z
N THR A 1 -0.49 -8.06 30.79
CA THR A 1 -1.63 -7.74 29.89
C THR A 1 -2.47 -8.98 29.61
N SER A 2 -3.76 -8.99 30.00
CA SER A 2 -4.64 -10.19 30.09
C SER A 2 -4.96 -10.87 28.74
N LYS A 3 -4.64 -12.17 28.60
CA LYS A 3 -4.92 -12.98 27.39
C LYS A 3 -6.43 -13.13 27.12
N THR A 4 -7.23 -13.31 28.17
CA THR A 4 -8.67 -13.54 28.06
C THR A 4 -9.42 -12.31 27.52
N VAL A 5 -8.96 -11.11 27.89
CA VAL A 5 -9.52 -9.85 27.37
C VAL A 5 -9.20 -9.69 25.88
N ASP A 6 -7.97 -10.03 25.48
CA ASP A 6 -7.53 -9.96 24.09
C ASP A 6 -8.32 -10.92 23.18
N VAL A 7 -8.48 -12.17 23.61
CA VAL A 7 -9.31 -13.18 22.93
C VAL A 7 -10.75 -12.69 22.79
N LYS A 8 -11.38 -12.23 23.88
CA LYS A 8 -12.76 -11.72 23.85
C LYS A 8 -12.90 -10.52 22.90
N LYS A 9 -11.97 -9.56 22.93
CA LYS A 9 -11.99 -8.40 22.03
C LYS A 9 -11.83 -8.82 20.57
N SER A 10 -10.95 -9.78 20.30
CA SER A 10 -10.76 -10.32 18.94
C SER A 10 -12.01 -11.05 18.44
N HIS A 11 -12.77 -11.70 19.32
CA HIS A 11 -14.04 -12.32 18.91
C HIS A 11 -15.09 -11.32 18.44
N VAL A 12 -15.10 -10.13 19.05
CA VAL A 12 -16.07 -9.06 18.77
C VAL A 12 -15.61 -8.18 17.60
N GLY A 13 -14.36 -7.72 17.63
CA GLY A 13 -13.84 -6.74 16.68
C GLY A 13 -13.01 -7.33 15.53
N LEU A 14 -12.72 -8.64 15.55
CA LEU A 14 -11.90 -9.33 14.53
C LEU A 14 -10.54 -8.68 14.29
N THR A 15 -10.02 -7.97 15.30
CA THR A 15 -8.71 -7.32 15.28
C THR A 15 -7.74 -8.16 16.11
N PHE A 16 -6.79 -8.82 15.45
CA PHE A 16 -5.82 -9.68 16.11
C PHE A 16 -4.56 -8.90 16.47
N ILE A 17 -4.26 -8.82 17.77
CA ILE A 17 -3.07 -8.12 18.28
C ILE A 17 -2.00 -9.13 18.72
N ARG A 18 -2.38 -10.38 18.96
CA ARG A 18 -1.49 -11.43 19.47
C ARG A 18 -1.56 -12.69 18.63
N GLU A 19 -0.38 -13.26 18.40
CA GLU A 19 -0.24 -14.57 17.77
C GLU A 19 -0.98 -15.66 18.57
N SER A 20 -0.87 -15.66 19.90
CA SER A 20 -1.58 -16.65 20.72
C SER A 20 -3.11 -16.60 20.58
N THR A 21 -3.66 -15.44 20.19
CA THR A 21 -5.10 -15.25 20.07
C THR A 21 -5.61 -15.76 18.73
N ILE A 22 -4.87 -15.54 17.64
CA ILE A 22 -5.24 -16.12 16.34
C ILE A 22 -5.15 -17.66 16.36
N HIS A 23 -4.31 -18.24 17.23
CA HIS A 23 -4.20 -19.70 17.44
C HIS A 23 -5.14 -20.27 18.50
N ASP A 24 -6.02 -19.47 19.10
CA ASP A 24 -7.03 -19.99 20.04
C ASP A 24 -7.99 -20.95 19.30
N LYS A 25 -8.37 -22.04 19.98
CA LYS A 25 -9.21 -23.11 19.40
C LYS A 25 -10.54 -22.58 18.87
N SER A 26 -11.12 -21.60 19.56
CA SER A 26 -12.38 -20.98 19.17
C SER A 26 -12.31 -20.27 17.81
N PHE A 27 -11.13 -19.81 17.38
CA PHE A 27 -10.93 -19.25 16.04
C PHE A 27 -10.74 -20.32 14.98
N THR A 28 -10.17 -21.48 15.32
CA THR A 28 -10.16 -22.65 14.41
C THR A 28 -11.59 -23.12 14.14
N GLU A 29 -12.43 -23.21 15.17
CA GLU A 29 -13.85 -23.60 15.02
C GLU A 29 -14.67 -22.59 14.21
N ARG A 30 -14.36 -21.30 14.35
CA ARG A 30 -15.05 -20.21 13.63
C ARG A 30 -14.48 -19.91 12.25
N ALA A 31 -13.31 -20.44 11.90
CA ALA A 31 -12.62 -20.12 10.64
C ALA A 31 -13.51 -20.24 9.39
N PRO A 32 -14.34 -21.29 9.23
CA PRO A 32 -15.25 -21.40 8.07
C PRO A 32 -16.28 -20.26 7.93
N LYS A 33 -16.51 -19.49 9.00
CA LYS A 33 -17.46 -18.37 9.05
C LYS A 33 -16.80 -17.00 8.89
N LEU A 34 -15.47 -16.95 8.73
CA LEU A 34 -14.69 -15.72 8.74
C LEU A 34 -14.00 -15.44 7.38
N GLY A 35 -14.42 -16.13 6.31
CA GLY A 35 -14.07 -15.75 4.94
C GLY A 35 -12.57 -15.73 4.64
N GLY A 36 -11.79 -16.61 5.25
CA GLY A 36 -10.33 -16.66 5.05
C GLY A 36 -9.51 -15.77 5.99
N LEU A 37 -10.14 -15.02 6.90
CA LEU A 37 -9.45 -14.12 7.83
C LEU A 37 -8.44 -14.87 8.72
N ILE A 38 -8.83 -16.05 9.21
CA ILE A 38 -8.00 -16.83 10.14
C ILE A 38 -6.82 -17.45 9.40
N GLU A 39 -7.08 -17.99 8.23
CA GLU A 39 -6.12 -18.54 7.30
C GLU A 39 -5.08 -17.48 6.92
N PHE A 40 -5.52 -16.27 6.56
CA PHE A 40 -4.66 -15.14 6.24
C PHE A 40 -3.75 -14.75 7.41
N TYR A 41 -4.29 -14.53 8.61
CA TYR A 41 -3.47 -14.14 9.78
C TYR A 41 -2.58 -15.27 10.33
N ARG A 42 -2.84 -16.53 9.98
CA ARG A 42 -1.91 -17.64 10.27
C ARG A 42 -0.87 -17.82 9.15
N SER A 43 -1.17 -17.39 7.94
CA SER A 43 -0.29 -17.49 6.78
C SER A 43 0.94 -16.56 6.88
N PRO A 44 2.03 -16.87 6.15
CA PRO A 44 3.14 -15.94 5.97
C PRO A 44 2.75 -14.69 5.15
N ALA A 45 1.60 -14.68 4.45
CA ALA A 45 1.19 -13.53 3.65
C ALA A 45 0.95 -12.27 4.51
N ARG A 46 0.64 -12.41 5.79
CA ARG A 46 0.46 -11.27 6.71
C ARG A 46 1.69 -10.37 6.84
N VAL A 47 2.89 -10.89 6.54
CA VAL A 47 4.14 -10.11 6.56
C VAL A 47 4.60 -9.66 5.18
N GLN A 48 3.87 -9.98 4.11
CA GLN A 48 4.19 -9.57 2.74
C GLN A 48 3.73 -8.14 2.41
N TRP A 49 3.15 -7.43 3.38
CA TRP A 49 2.76 -6.04 3.19
C TRP A 49 4.02 -5.20 3.03
N SER A 50 4.05 -4.37 1.99
CA SER A 50 5.05 -3.31 1.89
C SER A 50 4.94 -2.43 3.14
N PRO A 51 6.07 -2.00 3.74
CA PRO A 51 6.01 -1.00 4.80
C PRO A 51 5.19 0.19 4.31
N THR A 52 4.43 0.85 5.20
CA THR A 52 3.57 1.99 4.84
C THR A 52 4.34 3.21 4.31
N GLY A 53 5.66 3.10 4.16
CA GLY A 53 6.56 4.12 3.66
C GLY A 53 6.75 5.27 4.63
N THR A 54 7.58 6.22 4.23
CA THR A 54 7.65 7.54 4.87
C THR A 54 6.44 8.35 4.40
N ASN A 55 5.73 8.96 5.35
CA ASN A 55 4.60 9.83 5.01
C ASN A 55 5.05 11.01 4.11
N VAL A 56 4.16 11.41 3.20
CA VAL A 56 4.36 12.61 2.38
C VAL A 56 4.20 13.90 3.21
N PRO A 57 4.94 14.98 2.90
CA PRO A 57 4.80 16.25 3.59
C PRO A 57 3.39 16.84 3.43
N ASP A 58 2.73 17.14 4.56
CA ASP A 58 1.37 17.71 4.59
C ASP A 58 0.31 16.85 3.84
N TYR A 59 0.23 15.56 4.22
CA TYR A 59 -0.78 14.62 3.70
C TYR A 59 -2.21 15.20 3.61
N PRO A 60 -2.75 15.94 4.61
CA PRO A 60 -4.10 16.49 4.51
C PRO A 60 -4.32 17.38 3.28
N LYS A 61 -3.33 18.17 2.87
CA LYS A 61 -3.43 18.99 1.65
C LYS A 61 -3.30 18.15 0.39
N LEU A 62 -2.36 17.21 0.36
CA LEU A 62 -2.11 16.38 -0.82
C LEU A 62 -3.24 15.37 -1.10
N ALA A 63 -3.88 14.84 -0.06
CA ALA A 63 -4.95 13.86 -0.16
C ALA A 63 -6.20 14.39 -0.89
N GLN A 64 -6.43 15.70 -0.87
CA GLN A 64 -7.56 16.31 -1.58
C GLN A 64 -7.42 16.21 -3.11
N LEU A 65 -6.18 16.22 -3.62
CA LEU A 65 -5.88 16.14 -5.04
C LEU A 65 -6.17 14.73 -5.60
N TRP A 66 -6.03 13.70 -4.76
CA TRP A 66 -6.23 12.30 -5.13
C TRP A 66 -7.62 12.03 -5.70
N TRP A 67 -8.67 12.60 -5.07
CA TRP A 67 -10.04 12.36 -5.49
C TRP A 67 -10.35 12.91 -6.89
N GLN A 68 -9.74 14.03 -7.26
CA GLN A 68 -9.89 14.59 -8.61
C GLN A 68 -9.22 13.69 -9.65
N ALA A 69 -7.99 13.23 -9.36
CA ALA A 69 -7.24 12.36 -10.27
C ALA A 69 -7.89 10.98 -10.46
N ILE A 70 -8.40 10.34 -9.39
CA ILE A 70 -9.11 9.06 -9.52
C ILE A 70 -10.37 9.20 -10.37
N GLY A 71 -11.12 10.29 -10.21
CA GLY A 71 -12.36 10.50 -10.95
C GLY A 71 -12.13 10.46 -12.47
N ASP A 72 -11.09 11.15 -12.93
CA ASP A 72 -10.69 11.17 -14.35
C ASP A 72 -10.28 9.77 -14.84
N ALA A 73 -9.48 9.03 -14.07
CA ALA A 73 -9.02 7.70 -14.44
C ALA A 73 -10.16 6.66 -14.44
N SER A 74 -11.00 6.66 -13.40
CA SER A 74 -12.08 5.68 -13.24
C SER A 74 -13.22 5.88 -14.23
N SER A 75 -13.45 7.11 -14.69
CA SER A 75 -14.43 7.40 -15.74
C SER A 75 -13.91 7.12 -17.15
N GLY A 76 -12.60 6.91 -17.30
CA GLY A 76 -11.94 6.77 -18.60
C GLY A 76 -11.73 8.09 -19.34
N ALA A 77 -11.96 9.24 -18.69
CA ALA A 77 -11.67 10.56 -19.27
C ALA A 77 -10.17 10.77 -19.51
N LYS A 78 -9.33 10.16 -18.66
CA LYS A 78 -7.88 10.08 -18.81
C LYS A 78 -7.41 8.63 -18.66
N THR A 79 -6.28 8.30 -19.28
CA THR A 79 -5.56 7.07 -18.95
C THR A 79 -5.04 7.11 -17.52
N ALA A 80 -4.73 5.95 -16.94
CA ALA A 80 -4.14 5.88 -15.60
C ALA A 80 -2.85 6.71 -15.50
N GLN A 81 -2.00 6.67 -16.54
CA GLN A 81 -0.76 7.44 -16.57
C GLN A 81 -1.03 8.95 -16.59
N GLU A 82 -1.88 9.45 -17.49
CA GLU A 82 -2.20 10.88 -17.58
C GLU A 82 -2.83 11.44 -16.30
N ALA A 83 -3.67 10.64 -15.62
CA ALA A 83 -4.24 11.01 -14.33
C ALA A 83 -3.17 11.09 -13.23
N MET A 84 -2.23 10.15 -13.19
CA MET A 84 -1.11 10.16 -12.26
C MET A 84 -0.11 11.29 -12.55
N ASP A 85 0.15 11.60 -13.81
CA ASP A 85 1.00 12.74 -14.21
C ASP A 85 0.36 14.07 -13.79
N SER A 86 -0.96 14.21 -14.01
CA SER A 86 -1.72 15.37 -13.54
C SER A 86 -1.65 15.52 -12.01
N LEU A 87 -1.82 14.41 -11.28
CA LEU A 87 -1.73 14.40 -9.82
C LEU A 87 -0.32 14.80 -9.35
N CYS A 88 0.72 14.23 -9.96
CA CYS A 88 2.11 14.54 -9.62
C CYS A 88 2.38 16.04 -9.76
N ALA A 89 2.03 16.63 -10.91
CA ALA A 89 2.23 18.06 -11.15
C ALA A 89 1.51 18.96 -10.13
N GLU A 90 0.29 18.61 -9.72
CA GLU A 90 -0.43 19.37 -8.68
C GLU A 90 0.17 19.17 -7.28
N GLN A 91 0.62 17.97 -6.95
CA GLN A 91 1.32 17.70 -5.70
C GLN A 91 2.65 18.46 -5.62
N GLU A 92 3.44 18.49 -6.70
CA GLU A 92 4.68 19.26 -6.76
C GLU A 92 4.45 20.77 -6.58
N LYS A 93 3.39 21.33 -7.15
CA LYS A 93 3.00 22.74 -6.91
C LYS A 93 2.71 23.01 -5.43
N VAL A 94 2.09 22.06 -4.72
CA VAL A 94 1.87 22.17 -3.28
C VAL A 94 3.19 22.07 -2.52
N MET A 95 4.00 21.04 -2.80
CA MET A 95 5.28 20.79 -2.13
C MET A 95 6.28 21.94 -2.33
N SER A 96 6.40 22.49 -3.54
CA SER A 96 7.26 23.65 -3.82
C SER A 96 6.85 24.89 -3.02
N ARG A 97 5.55 25.10 -2.78
CA ARG A 97 5.07 26.19 -1.93
C ARG A 97 5.41 25.96 -0.46
N ILE A 98 5.33 24.71 0.02
CA ILE A 98 5.68 24.34 1.40
C ILE A 98 7.19 24.51 1.62
N GLU A 99 8.02 24.07 0.68
CA GLU A 99 9.48 24.28 0.72
C GLU A 99 9.80 25.78 0.80
N LYS A 100 9.25 26.58 -0.11
CA LYS A 100 9.47 28.04 -0.15
C LYS A 100 8.99 28.76 1.11
N SER A 101 7.94 28.27 1.75
CA SER A 101 7.40 28.93 2.95
C SER A 101 8.25 28.67 4.19
N GLY A 102 9.08 27.62 4.21
CA GLY A 102 9.90 27.24 5.36
C GLY A 102 9.10 26.86 6.62
N VAL A 103 7.78 26.68 6.50
CA VAL A 103 6.87 26.52 7.66
C VAL A 103 7.11 25.21 8.41
N GLN A 104 7.69 24.22 7.73
CA GLN A 104 8.04 22.92 8.29
C GLN A 104 9.50 22.83 8.75
N GLY A 105 10.29 23.91 8.68
CA GLY A 105 11.69 23.92 9.11
C GLY A 105 12.51 22.81 8.46
N ASP A 106 13.32 22.12 9.27
CA ASP A 106 14.25 21.07 8.81
C ASP A 106 13.57 19.77 8.35
N ILE A 107 12.27 19.62 8.60
CA ILE A 107 11.48 18.44 8.21
C ILE A 107 10.58 18.71 6.99
N GLY A 108 10.72 19.87 6.35
CA GLY A 108 9.98 20.23 5.14
C GLY A 108 10.45 19.47 3.89
N PRO A 109 9.61 19.44 2.83
CA PRO A 109 10.02 18.91 1.53
C PRO A 109 11.20 19.72 1.00
N LYS A 110 12.09 19.03 0.29
CA LYS A 110 13.07 19.64 -0.62
C LYS A 110 12.77 19.15 -2.01
N MET A 111 12.53 20.08 -2.93
CA MET A 111 12.24 19.69 -4.31
C MET A 111 13.51 19.16 -4.96
N ALA A 112 13.39 18.03 -5.65
CA ALA A 112 14.48 17.48 -6.43
C ALA A 112 14.65 18.24 -7.75
N GLU A 113 15.81 18.10 -8.38
CA GLU A 113 15.99 18.49 -9.78
C GLU A 113 15.12 17.62 -10.69
N GLU A 114 14.57 18.22 -11.73
CA GLU A 114 13.69 17.52 -12.66
C GLU A 114 14.49 16.53 -13.50
N HIS A 115 14.04 15.28 -13.50
CA HIS A 115 14.64 14.18 -14.24
C HIS A 115 13.58 13.25 -14.78
N ASP A 116 13.94 12.47 -15.80
CA ASP A 116 13.05 11.50 -16.41
C ASP A 116 12.83 10.25 -15.54
N LEU A 117 11.83 9.45 -15.92
CA LEU A 117 11.51 8.20 -15.24
C LEU A 117 12.69 7.21 -15.23
N ALA A 118 13.50 7.21 -16.29
CA ALA A 118 14.65 6.32 -16.42
C ALA A 118 15.74 6.65 -15.40
N TYR A 119 16.03 7.93 -15.20
CA TYR A 119 16.92 8.42 -14.16
C TYR A 119 16.43 8.01 -12.77
N TRP A 120 15.15 8.28 -12.45
CA TRP A 120 14.59 7.96 -11.14
C TRP A 120 14.54 6.46 -10.87
N ASN A 121 14.27 5.66 -11.90
CA ASN A 121 14.38 4.20 -11.81
C ASN A 121 15.81 3.77 -11.48
N ALA A 122 16.80 4.23 -12.25
CA ALA A 122 18.20 3.86 -12.07
C ALA A 122 18.74 4.30 -10.70
N ASP A 123 18.41 5.50 -10.24
CA ASP A 123 18.80 6.01 -8.93
C ASP A 123 18.21 5.17 -7.79
N ALA A 124 16.91 4.85 -7.84
CA ALA A 124 16.25 4.03 -6.84
C ALA A 124 16.85 2.60 -6.78
N VAL A 125 17.07 1.96 -7.94
CA VAL A 125 17.70 0.64 -8.01
C VAL A 125 19.10 0.67 -7.41
N LYS A 126 19.92 1.67 -7.77
CA LYS A 126 21.28 1.84 -7.24
C LYS A 126 21.29 1.98 -5.71
N LYS A 127 20.27 2.64 -5.14
CA LYS A 127 20.10 2.84 -3.70
C LYS A 127 19.46 1.64 -2.98
N GLY A 128 19.03 0.61 -3.70
CA GLY A 128 18.30 -0.53 -3.14
C GLY A 128 16.88 -0.18 -2.70
N ASN A 129 16.30 0.89 -3.25
CA ASN A 129 14.94 1.34 -2.96
C ASN A 129 13.94 0.73 -3.97
N LEU A 130 12.65 0.80 -3.62
CA LEU A 130 11.58 0.50 -4.57
C LEU A 130 11.62 1.54 -5.70
N ALA A 131 11.83 1.08 -6.94
CA ALA A 131 11.96 1.93 -8.11
C ALA A 131 10.61 2.12 -8.84
N PRO A 132 10.35 3.29 -9.44
CA PRO A 132 9.21 3.48 -10.31
C PRO A 132 9.33 2.52 -11.50
N GLN A 133 8.21 1.88 -11.88
CA GLN A 133 8.23 0.87 -12.93
C GLN A 133 8.34 1.52 -14.30
N LEU A 134 9.30 1.06 -15.11
CA LEU A 134 9.42 1.47 -16.50
C LEU A 134 8.30 0.85 -17.32
N LYS A 135 7.93 1.53 -18.40
CA LYS A 135 6.96 0.99 -19.35
C LYS A 135 7.48 -0.33 -19.93
N ILE A 136 6.63 -1.35 -19.89
CA ILE A 136 6.91 -2.67 -20.50
C ILE A 136 6.06 -2.85 -21.75
N GLU A 137 6.48 -3.74 -22.64
CA GLU A 137 5.77 -3.96 -23.91
C GLU A 137 4.35 -4.51 -23.70
N ASN A 138 4.17 -5.39 -22.70
CA ASN A 138 2.90 -6.05 -22.43
C ASN A 138 2.47 -5.89 -20.96
N GLU A 139 1.68 -4.85 -20.69
CA GLU A 139 1.06 -4.61 -19.37
C GLU A 139 -0.23 -5.44 -19.16
N LYS A 140 -0.66 -6.20 -20.17
CA LYS A 140 -1.93 -6.96 -20.17
C LYS A 140 -1.69 -8.41 -20.57
N GLU A 141 -0.79 -9.07 -19.84
CA GLU A 141 -0.58 -10.50 -20.01
C GLU A 141 -1.88 -11.29 -19.84
N LYS A 142 -1.97 -12.43 -20.54
CA LYS A 142 -3.16 -13.27 -20.47
C LYS A 142 -3.31 -13.80 -19.03
N PRO A 143 -4.45 -13.60 -18.37
CA PRO A 143 -4.64 -14.07 -17.00
C PRO A 143 -4.52 -15.59 -16.95
N ILE A 144 -3.84 -16.09 -15.92
CA ILE A 144 -3.66 -17.52 -15.64
C ILE A 144 -4.55 -17.87 -14.44
N THR A 145 -5.44 -18.83 -14.61
CA THR A 145 -6.25 -19.36 -13.51
C THR A 145 -5.44 -20.39 -12.73
N ILE A 146 -5.31 -20.17 -11.42
CA ILE A 146 -4.68 -21.12 -10.49
C ILE A 146 -5.74 -21.81 -9.65
N ASN A 147 -5.55 -23.10 -9.36
CA ASN A 147 -6.44 -23.83 -8.46
C ASN A 147 -6.31 -23.27 -7.02
N TYR A 148 -7.43 -23.14 -6.30
CA TYR A 148 -7.44 -22.58 -4.95
C TYR A 148 -6.58 -23.39 -3.96
N ASP A 149 -6.65 -24.72 -4.00
CA ASP A 149 -5.86 -25.58 -3.12
C ASP A 149 -4.36 -25.47 -3.41
N GLU A 150 -4.00 -25.24 -4.67
CA GLU A 150 -2.62 -24.98 -5.08
C GLU A 150 -2.12 -23.63 -4.55
N LEU A 151 -2.94 -22.58 -4.62
CA LEU A 151 -2.61 -21.27 -4.07
C LEU A 151 -2.42 -21.34 -2.54
N VAL A 152 -3.29 -22.06 -1.83
CA VAL A 152 -3.21 -22.21 -0.36
C VAL A 152 -1.97 -22.99 0.08
N LYS A 153 -1.43 -23.90 -0.74
CA LYS A 153 -0.15 -24.57 -0.43
C LYS A 153 1.00 -23.57 -0.28
N SER A 154 0.99 -22.44 -0.98
CA SER A 154 2.00 -21.39 -0.81
C SER A 154 1.98 -20.74 0.58
N TRP A 155 0.87 -20.92 1.32
CA TRP A 155 0.68 -20.39 2.67
C TRP A 155 1.06 -21.40 3.78
N GLN A 156 1.30 -22.66 3.41
CA GLN A 156 1.73 -23.73 4.32
C GLN A 156 3.26 -23.76 4.34
N LYS A 157 3.86 -23.07 5.32
CA LYS A 157 5.28 -23.24 5.70
C LYS A 157 5.37 -23.84 7.09
#